data_AF-A0A926GR39-F1
#
_entry.id   AF-A0A926GR39-F1
#
_cell.length_a   1.000
_cell.length_b   1.000
_cell.length_c   1.000
_cell.angle_alpha   90.00
_cell.angle_beta   90.00
_cell.angle_gamma   90.00
#
_symmetry.space_group_name_H-M   'P 1'
#
loop_
_entity.id
_entity.type
_entity.pdbx_description
1 polymer ?
#
loop_
_entity_poly.entity_id
_entity_poly.type
_entity_poly.pdbx_seq_one_letter_code
_entity_poly.pdbx_strand_id
1 'polypeptide(L)'
;MPTATDSHFDQANAEFRRDIDIQARVDDFKTQNGFPIALDEKDAPTVRALLREQIALESTNQGDGDTELIKLCCAQLFSLGLPEDIALIWDAKHASMDTACAVDVQLLCGMGLPDTIAYLHTKGESADRIRTRIEDCVRCGDFNGFAPEAWLKQYAVYYWDESPYAESL
;
A
#
# COMPACT_ATOMS: atom_id res chain seq x y z
N MET A 1 30.40 34.19 -6.93
CA MET A 1 30.25 33.18 -5.87
C MET A 1 28.78 33.13 -5.52
N PRO A 2 28.04 32.06 -5.83
CA PRO A 2 26.65 31.91 -5.39
C PRO A 2 26.65 31.52 -3.91
N THR A 3 25.81 32.17 -3.12
CA THR A 3 25.67 32.01 -1.67
C THR A 3 24.82 30.79 -1.32
N ALA A 4 25.22 30.07 -0.29
CA ALA A 4 24.63 28.81 0.20
C ALA A 4 23.17 28.90 0.72
N THR A 5 22.47 30.01 0.50
CA THR A 5 21.11 30.26 0.98
C THR A 5 20.01 29.93 -0.03
N ASP A 6 20.32 29.88 -1.33
CA ASP A 6 19.31 29.58 -2.38
C ASP A 6 18.99 28.08 -2.47
N SER A 7 19.95 27.22 -2.13
CA SER A 7 19.80 25.76 -2.24
C SER A 7 18.76 25.15 -1.31
N HIS A 8 18.57 25.71 -0.10
CA HIS A 8 17.62 25.17 0.88
C HIS A 8 16.17 25.56 0.56
N PHE A 9 15.98 26.72 -0.07
CA PHE A 9 14.67 27.22 -0.48
C PHE A 9 14.19 26.54 -1.78
N ASP A 10 15.11 26.21 -2.69
CA ASP A 10 14.80 25.44 -3.90
C ASP A 10 14.46 23.98 -3.60
N GLN A 11 15.14 23.38 -2.62
CA GLN A 11 14.86 22.00 -2.20
C GLN A 11 13.51 21.88 -1.48
N ALA A 12 13.20 22.80 -0.56
CA ALA A 12 11.89 22.88 0.09
C ALA A 12 10.75 23.21 -0.90
N ASN A 13 11.00 24.01 -1.95
CA ASN A 13 10.02 24.27 -3.01
C ASN A 13 9.83 23.08 -3.97
N ALA A 14 10.85 22.26 -4.19
CA ALA A 14 10.76 21.04 -4.99
C ALA A 14 10.00 19.94 -4.23
N GLU A 15 10.23 19.82 -2.92
CA GLU A 15 9.47 18.95 -2.01
C GLU A 15 8.01 19.42 -1.92
N PHE A 16 7.76 20.73 -1.73
CA PHE A 16 6.39 21.30 -1.71
C PHE A 16 5.63 21.16 -3.04
N ARG A 17 6.33 21.17 -4.19
CA ARG A 17 5.74 20.91 -5.51
C ARG A 17 5.49 19.43 -5.78
N ARG A 18 6.18 18.52 -5.09
CA ARG A 18 5.91 17.07 -5.13
C ARG A 18 4.71 16.70 -4.28
N ASP A 19 4.52 17.36 -3.14
CA ASP A 19 3.39 17.12 -2.23
C ASP A 19 2.04 17.58 -2.80
N ILE A 20 2.04 18.61 -3.66
CA ILE A 20 0.82 19.17 -4.28
C ILE A 20 0.15 18.24 -5.30
N ASP A 21 0.81 17.17 -5.75
CA ASP A 21 0.30 16.35 -6.87
C ASP A 21 0.06 14.88 -6.52
N ILE A 22 0.05 14.50 -5.24
CA ILE A 22 -0.24 13.10 -4.85
C ILE A 22 -1.65 12.70 -5.30
N GLN A 23 -2.65 13.54 -5.02
CA GLN A 23 -4.03 13.26 -5.41
C GLN A 23 -4.21 13.24 -6.92
N ALA A 24 -3.58 14.16 -7.66
CA ALA A 24 -3.69 14.19 -9.10
C ALA A 24 -2.88 13.08 -9.79
N ARG A 25 -1.79 12.57 -9.19
CA ARG A 25 -1.11 11.34 -9.64
C ARG A 25 -1.96 10.09 -9.41
N VAL A 26 -2.63 10.00 -8.25
CA VAL A 26 -3.60 8.94 -7.97
C VAL A 26 -4.78 9.04 -8.95
N ASP A 27 -5.30 10.24 -9.21
CA ASP A 27 -6.41 10.44 -10.14
C ASP A 27 -5.99 10.24 -11.60
N ASP A 28 -4.76 10.56 -11.98
CA ASP A 28 -4.16 10.21 -13.27
C ASP A 28 -4.05 8.70 -13.40
N PHE A 29 -3.57 7.99 -12.36
CA PHE A 29 -3.54 6.53 -12.37
C PHE A 29 -4.94 5.95 -12.52
N LYS A 30 -5.93 6.45 -11.76
CA LYS A 30 -7.34 6.06 -11.89
C LYS A 30 -7.88 6.36 -13.29
N THR A 31 -7.53 7.49 -13.88
CA THR A 31 -8.00 7.91 -15.21
C THR A 31 -7.37 7.08 -16.32
N GLN A 32 -6.07 6.81 -16.22
CA GLN A 32 -5.30 6.07 -17.22
C GLN A 32 -5.57 4.56 -17.14
N ASN A 33 -5.80 4.02 -15.95
CA ASN A 33 -5.87 2.57 -15.73
C ASN A 33 -7.28 2.09 -15.32
N GLY A 34 -8.15 2.98 -14.81
CA GLY A 34 -9.56 2.69 -14.54
C GLY A 34 -9.81 1.67 -13.43
N PHE A 35 -8.80 1.26 -12.66
CA PHE A 35 -8.94 0.15 -11.73
C PHE A 35 -9.68 0.57 -10.46
N PRO A 36 -10.81 -0.07 -10.13
CA PRO A 36 -11.44 0.11 -8.83
C PRO A 36 -10.56 -0.51 -7.72
N ILE A 37 -10.92 -0.27 -6.45
CA ILE A 37 -10.37 -1.05 -5.33
C ILE A 37 -10.65 -2.54 -5.50
N ALA A 38 -11.84 -2.90 -5.99
CA ALA A 38 -12.13 -4.27 -6.40
C ALA A 38 -11.44 -4.57 -7.73
N LEU A 39 -10.21 -5.08 -7.64
CA LEU A 39 -9.39 -5.39 -8.80
C LEU A 39 -9.89 -6.68 -9.50
N ASP A 40 -9.83 -6.72 -10.84
CA ASP A 40 -10.02 -7.97 -11.59
C ASP A 40 -8.67 -8.71 -11.65
N GLU A 41 -8.67 -10.04 -11.49
CA GLU A 41 -7.46 -10.86 -11.51
C GLU A 41 -6.62 -10.64 -12.77
N LYS A 42 -7.25 -10.31 -13.92
CA LYS A 42 -6.53 -10.01 -15.17
C LYS A 42 -5.61 -8.79 -15.08
N ASP A 43 -5.91 -7.87 -14.17
CA ASP A 43 -5.20 -6.60 -13.99
C ASP A 43 -4.10 -6.71 -12.91
N ALA A 44 -4.12 -7.79 -12.12
CA ALA A 44 -3.12 -8.08 -11.09
C ALA A 44 -1.66 -8.02 -11.59
N PRO A 45 -1.30 -8.55 -12.77
CA PRO A 45 0.07 -8.45 -13.27
C PRO A 45 0.54 -7.00 -13.46
N THR A 46 -0.33 -6.11 -13.92
CA THR A 46 -0.04 -4.69 -14.12
C THR A 46 0.18 -3.99 -12.78
N VAL A 47 -0.73 -4.20 -11.82
CA VAL A 47 -0.61 -3.62 -10.46
C VAL A 47 0.64 -4.13 -9.75
N ARG A 48 0.97 -5.42 -9.86
CA ARG A 48 2.21 -6.00 -9.31
C ARG A 48 3.47 -5.40 -9.95
N ALA A 49 3.46 -5.15 -11.26
CA ALA A 49 4.59 -4.54 -11.95
C ALA A 49 4.81 -3.10 -11.48
N LEU A 50 3.74 -2.32 -11.40
CA LEU A 50 3.78 -0.94 -10.91
C LEU A 50 4.24 -0.87 -9.45
N LEU A 51 3.70 -1.72 -8.58
CA LEU A 51 4.09 -1.76 -7.17
C LEU A 51 5.59 -2.06 -7.04
N ARG A 52 6.13 -3.01 -7.81
CA ARG A 52 7.59 -3.29 -7.80
C ARG A 52 8.42 -2.10 -8.26
N GLU A 53 7.97 -1.38 -9.28
CA GLU A 53 8.64 -0.16 -9.75
C GLU A 53 8.68 0.90 -8.64
N GLN A 54 7.54 1.19 -8.01
CA GLN A 54 7.46 2.18 -6.94
C GLN A 54 8.27 1.78 -5.71
N ILE A 55 8.25 0.50 -5.32
CA ILE A 55 9.11 -0.04 -4.24
C ILE A 55 10.59 0.20 -4.55
N ALA A 56 11.02 -0.06 -5.78
CA ALA A 56 12.42 0.09 -6.18
C ALA A 56 12.87 1.56 -6.14
N LEU A 57 12.01 2.49 -6.57
CA LEU A 57 12.24 3.93 -6.44
C LEU A 57 12.37 4.33 -4.97
N GLU A 58 11.36 3.97 -4.16
CA GLU A 58 11.27 4.33 -2.74
C GLU A 58 12.43 3.75 -1.91
N SER A 59 12.88 2.53 -2.23
CA SER A 59 14.00 1.87 -1.54
C SER A 59 15.37 2.44 -1.97
N THR A 60 15.45 3.11 -3.12
CA THR A 60 16.69 3.74 -3.60
C THR A 60 16.93 5.06 -2.87
N ASN A 61 15.88 5.88 -2.80
CA ASN A 61 15.88 7.13 -2.06
C ASN A 61 14.44 7.41 -1.60
N GLN A 62 14.26 7.60 -0.29
CA GLN A 62 12.95 7.88 0.29
C GLN A 62 12.32 9.10 -0.38
N GLY A 63 11.05 8.98 -0.80
CA GLY A 63 10.31 10.02 -1.51
C GLY A 63 10.52 10.06 -3.03
N ASP A 64 11.34 9.17 -3.60
CA ASP A 64 11.41 8.99 -5.06
C ASP A 64 10.24 8.12 -5.55
N GLY A 65 9.74 7.21 -4.72
CA GLY A 65 8.54 6.45 -4.98
C GLY A 65 7.28 7.20 -4.56
N ASP A 66 6.16 6.81 -5.16
CA ASP A 66 4.85 7.33 -4.81
C ASP A 66 4.23 6.50 -3.69
N THR A 67 4.39 6.95 -2.44
CA THR A 67 3.86 6.24 -1.27
C THR A 67 2.35 6.03 -1.35
N GLU A 68 1.61 6.96 -1.93
CA GLU A 68 0.15 6.84 -2.06
C GLU A 68 -0.24 5.83 -3.15
N LEU A 69 0.46 5.82 -4.28
CA LEU A 69 0.27 4.80 -5.31
C LEU A 69 0.69 3.40 -4.81
N ILE A 70 1.75 3.30 -4.00
CA ILE A 70 2.15 2.06 -3.33
C ILE A 70 1.00 1.55 -2.45
N LYS A 71 0.43 2.42 -1.62
CA LYS A 71 -0.70 2.09 -0.74
C LYS A 71 -1.92 1.66 -1.54
N LEU A 72 -2.25 2.36 -2.63
CA LEU A 72 -3.35 2.00 -3.53
C LEU A 72 -3.14 0.62 -4.15
N CYS A 73 -1.95 0.34 -4.69
CA CYS A 73 -1.63 -0.97 -5.26
C CYS A 73 -1.74 -2.08 -4.21
N CYS A 74 -1.28 -1.84 -2.98
CA CYS A 74 -1.43 -2.80 -1.89
C CYS A 74 -2.90 -3.07 -1.56
N ALA A 75 -3.75 -2.04 -1.53
CA ALA A 75 -5.19 -2.19 -1.31
C ALA A 75 -5.89 -2.95 -2.44
N GLN A 76 -5.47 -2.74 -3.69
CA GLN A 76 -6.00 -3.47 -4.85
C GLN A 76 -5.60 -4.95 -4.84
N LEU A 77 -4.34 -5.27 -4.53
CA LEU A 77 -3.90 -6.67 -4.40
C LEU A 77 -4.54 -7.36 -3.19
N PHE A 78 -4.71 -6.63 -2.09
CA PHE A 78 -5.47 -7.10 -0.93
C PHE A 78 -6.91 -7.49 -1.31
N SER A 79 -7.56 -6.75 -2.22
CA SER A 79 -8.92 -7.06 -2.69
C SER A 79 -9.06 -8.40 -3.41
N LEU A 80 -7.99 -8.87 -4.05
CA LEU A 80 -7.96 -10.17 -4.71
C LEU A 80 -7.80 -11.31 -3.71
N GLY A 81 -7.25 -11.03 -2.52
CA GLY A 81 -6.99 -12.04 -1.50
C GLY A 81 -6.06 -13.14 -1.97
N LEU A 82 -5.09 -12.85 -2.84
CA LEU A 82 -4.20 -13.87 -3.39
C LEU A 82 -2.96 -14.08 -2.51
N PRO A 83 -2.63 -15.33 -2.14
CA PRO A 83 -1.52 -15.64 -1.24
C PRO A 83 -0.15 -15.23 -1.79
N GLU A 84 0.03 -15.19 -3.10
CA GLU A 84 1.28 -14.77 -3.73
C GLU A 84 1.61 -13.28 -3.54
N ASP A 85 0.62 -12.44 -3.22
CA ASP A 85 0.81 -11.00 -3.08
C ASP A 85 1.33 -10.59 -1.69
N ILE A 86 1.22 -11.47 -0.70
CA ILE A 86 1.62 -11.19 0.69
C ILE A 86 3.07 -10.72 0.79
N ALA A 87 3.98 -11.39 0.08
CA ALA A 87 5.40 -11.02 0.10
C ALA A 87 5.64 -9.65 -0.56
N LEU A 88 4.93 -9.35 -1.64
CA LEU A 88 5.08 -8.07 -2.34
C LEU A 88 4.53 -6.90 -1.51
N ILE A 89 3.38 -7.08 -0.85
CA ILE A 89 2.81 -6.09 0.07
C ILE A 89 3.71 -5.92 1.30
N TRP A 90 4.35 -7.00 1.76
CA TRP A 90 5.34 -6.92 2.84
C TRP A 90 6.56 -6.08 2.46
N ASP A 91 7.11 -6.31 1.25
CA ASP A 91 8.22 -5.53 0.73
C ASP A 91 7.82 -4.06 0.58
N ALA A 92 6.59 -3.78 0.11
CA ALA A 92 6.03 -2.44 0.04
C ALA A 92 6.04 -1.72 1.39
N LYS A 93 5.55 -2.38 2.45
CA LYS A 93 5.55 -1.83 3.80
C LYS A 93 6.95 -1.53 4.35
N HIS A 94 7.99 -2.16 3.82
CA HIS A 94 9.36 -2.02 4.33
C HIS A 94 10.29 -1.26 3.38
N ALA A 95 9.75 -0.63 2.32
CA ALA A 95 10.55 0.10 1.35
C ALA A 95 11.18 1.37 1.94
N SER A 96 10.47 2.06 2.85
CA SER A 96 10.91 3.28 3.52
C SER A 96 10.17 3.51 4.85
N MET A 97 10.52 4.57 5.57
CA MET A 97 9.79 4.98 6.77
C MET A 97 8.36 5.42 6.44
N ASP A 98 8.18 6.13 5.32
CA ASP A 98 6.86 6.65 4.90
C ASP A 98 5.91 5.50 4.54
N THR A 99 6.40 4.53 3.76
CA THR A 99 5.62 3.32 3.43
C THR A 99 5.37 2.42 4.64
N ALA A 100 6.30 2.37 5.61
CA ALA A 100 6.10 1.65 6.86
C ALA A 100 4.95 2.22 7.70
N CYS A 101 4.73 3.53 7.62
CA CYS A 101 3.61 4.22 8.25
C CYS A 101 2.33 4.17 7.41
N ALA A 102 2.43 4.23 6.08
CA ALA A 102 1.28 4.36 5.19
C ALA A 102 0.60 3.02 4.82
N VAL A 103 1.38 1.94 4.70
CA VAL A 103 0.86 0.60 4.33
C VAL A 103 0.47 -0.16 5.60
N ASP A 104 -0.83 -0.36 5.82
CA ASP A 104 -1.33 -1.09 6.99
C ASP A 104 -0.91 -2.57 6.97
N VAL A 105 -0.58 -3.13 8.14
CA VAL A 105 -0.22 -4.55 8.26
C VAL A 105 -1.40 -5.47 7.88
N GLN A 106 -2.62 -4.98 8.06
CA GLN A 106 -3.87 -5.65 7.74
C GLN A 106 -3.99 -5.95 6.24
N LEU A 107 -3.34 -5.16 5.36
CA LEU A 107 -3.31 -5.41 3.92
C LEU A 107 -2.58 -6.70 3.53
N LEU A 108 -1.82 -7.31 4.43
CA LEU A 108 -1.23 -8.63 4.22
C LEU A 108 -2.26 -9.76 4.32
N CYS A 109 -3.45 -9.49 4.85
CA CYS A 109 -4.41 -10.51 5.26
C CYS A 109 -5.64 -10.57 4.35
N GLY A 110 -5.46 -10.42 3.02
CA GLY A 110 -6.57 -10.38 2.04
C GLY A 110 -7.40 -11.66 1.97
N MET A 111 -6.81 -12.82 2.25
CA MET A 111 -7.53 -14.10 2.42
C MET A 111 -8.32 -14.17 3.74
N GLY A 112 -8.23 -13.15 4.58
CA GLY A 112 -8.59 -13.22 6.00
C GLY A 112 -7.41 -13.63 6.87
N LEU A 113 -7.44 -13.21 8.13
CA LEU A 113 -6.35 -13.41 9.09
C LEU A 113 -6.03 -14.91 9.33
N PRO A 114 -7.00 -15.80 9.59
CA PRO A 114 -6.70 -17.21 9.86
C PRO A 114 -6.04 -17.91 8.67
N ASP A 115 -6.56 -17.70 7.46
CA ASP A 115 -6.06 -18.34 6.24
C ASP A 115 -4.68 -17.79 5.84
N THR A 116 -4.44 -16.50 6.08
CA THR A 116 -3.13 -15.87 5.89
C THR A 116 -2.08 -16.48 6.83
N ILE A 117 -2.38 -16.65 8.12
CA ILE A 117 -1.47 -17.30 9.07
C ILE A 117 -1.20 -18.76 8.68
N ALA A 118 -2.26 -19.50 8.34
CA ALA A 118 -2.14 -20.89 7.89
C ALA A 118 -1.25 -21.00 6.65
N TYR A 119 -1.44 -20.12 5.66
CA TYR A 119 -0.59 -20.06 4.47
C TYR A 119 0.88 -19.76 4.83
N LEU A 120 1.14 -18.77 5.69
CA LEU A 120 2.51 -18.40 6.08
C LEU A 120 3.25 -19.53 6.79
N HIS A 121 2.55 -20.39 7.54
CA HIS A 121 3.16 -21.60 8.11
C HIS A 121 3.68 -22.58 7.04
N THR A 122 3.15 -22.55 5.82
CA THR A 122 3.59 -23.45 4.74
C THR A 122 4.86 -22.97 4.01
N LYS A 123 5.31 -21.74 4.26
CA LYS A 123 6.37 -21.07 3.46
C LYS A 123 7.76 -21.07 4.09
N GLY A 124 7.89 -21.58 5.32
CA GLY A 124 9.19 -21.69 6.01
C GLY A 124 9.75 -20.34 6.46
N GLU A 125 11.06 -20.28 6.71
CA GLU A 125 11.72 -19.19 7.45
C GLU A 125 11.53 -17.79 6.83
N SER A 126 11.45 -17.68 5.50
CA SER A 126 11.25 -16.38 4.83
C SER A 126 9.91 -15.73 5.17
N ALA A 127 8.89 -16.52 5.53
CA ALA A 127 7.58 -16.05 5.93
C ALA A 127 7.46 -15.78 7.44
N ASP A 128 8.45 -16.17 8.24
CA ASP A 128 8.40 -16.04 9.70
C ASP A 128 8.36 -14.59 10.16
N ARG A 129 9.05 -13.68 9.45
CA ARG A 129 9.05 -12.25 9.78
C ARG A 129 7.66 -11.64 9.57
N ILE A 130 7.01 -12.00 8.47
CA ILE A 130 5.65 -11.56 8.13
C ILE A 130 4.68 -12.09 9.19
N ARG A 131 4.73 -13.39 9.47
CA ARG A 131 3.87 -14.04 10.46
C ARG A 131 4.04 -13.43 11.84
N THR A 132 5.28 -13.31 12.33
CA THR A 132 5.58 -12.74 13.64
C THR A 132 5.02 -11.31 13.75
N ARG A 133 5.19 -10.50 12.70
CA ARG A 133 4.67 -9.13 12.70
C ARG A 133 3.14 -9.08 12.79
N ILE A 134 2.45 -9.96 12.07
CA ILE A 134 0.98 -10.08 12.14
C ILE A 134 0.57 -10.53 13.55
N GLU A 135 1.18 -11.58 14.09
CA GLU A 135 0.90 -12.10 15.43
C GLU A 135 1.12 -11.04 16.53
N ASP A 136 2.18 -10.23 16.42
CA ASP A 136 2.45 -9.12 17.33
C ASP A 136 1.32 -8.09 17.30
N CYS A 137 0.84 -7.72 16.10
CA CYS A 137 -0.29 -6.82 15.94
C CYS A 137 -1.60 -7.41 16.48
N VAL A 138 -1.83 -8.71 16.28
CA VAL A 138 -2.96 -9.42 16.90
C VAL A 138 -2.90 -9.32 18.41
N ARG A 139 -1.73 -9.56 19.03
CA ARG A 139 -1.57 -9.45 20.50
C ARG A 139 -1.80 -8.04 21.04
N CYS A 140 -1.46 -7.01 20.27
CA CYS A 140 -1.70 -5.61 20.64
C CYS A 140 -3.13 -5.13 20.36
N GLY A 141 -4.00 -5.99 19.80
CA GLY A 141 -5.38 -5.65 19.49
C GLY A 141 -5.59 -4.89 18.18
N ASP A 142 -4.56 -4.76 17.35
CA ASP A 142 -4.59 -4.03 16.07
C ASP A 142 -5.47 -4.73 15.01
N PHE A 143 -5.74 -6.02 15.21
CA PHE A 143 -6.67 -6.81 14.40
C PHE A 143 -8.08 -6.94 15.02
N ASN A 144 -8.40 -6.21 16.09
CA ASN A 144 -9.72 -6.28 16.71
C ASN A 144 -10.81 -5.79 15.75
N GLY A 145 -11.76 -6.66 15.42
CA GLY A 145 -12.81 -6.35 14.44
C GLY A 145 -12.32 -6.36 12.99
N PHE A 146 -11.11 -6.86 12.72
CA PHE A 146 -10.61 -7.00 11.36
C PHE A 146 -11.43 -7.99 10.54
N ALA A 147 -11.87 -7.53 9.37
CA ALA A 147 -12.44 -8.33 8.30
C ALA A 147 -12.02 -7.71 6.95
N PRO A 148 -11.62 -8.51 5.95
CA PRO A 148 -11.18 -7.98 4.66
C PRO A 148 -12.19 -7.02 4.02
N GLU A 149 -13.47 -7.37 4.06
CA GLU A 149 -14.55 -6.58 3.46
C GLU A 149 -14.72 -5.22 4.14
N ALA A 150 -14.56 -5.17 5.47
CA ALA A 150 -14.63 -3.91 6.22
C ALA A 150 -13.45 -2.99 5.91
N TRP A 151 -12.25 -3.56 5.76
CA TRP A 151 -11.06 -2.81 5.34
C TRP A 151 -11.19 -2.30 3.91
N LEU A 152 -11.64 -3.15 2.98
CA LEU A 152 -11.88 -2.75 1.59
C LEU A 152 -12.89 -1.60 1.51
N LYS A 153 -13.95 -1.61 2.32
CA LYS A 153 -14.90 -0.50 2.40
C LYS A 153 -14.22 0.81 2.83
N GLN A 154 -13.36 0.78 3.84
CA GLN A 154 -12.60 1.97 4.29
C GLN A 154 -11.69 2.50 3.18
N TYR A 155 -10.95 1.61 2.50
CA TYR A 155 -10.08 1.97 1.38
C TYR A 155 -10.86 2.47 0.17
N ALA A 156 -12.03 1.90 -0.09
CA ALA A 156 -12.91 2.37 -1.14
C ALA A 156 -13.43 3.78 -0.85
N VAL A 157 -13.83 4.10 0.39
CA VAL A 157 -14.19 5.48 0.78
C VAL A 157 -12.99 6.43 0.67
N TYR A 158 -11.81 5.99 1.12
CA TYR A 158 -10.60 6.81 1.11
C TYR A 158 -10.17 7.19 -0.32
N TYR A 159 -10.23 6.26 -1.27
CA TYR A 159 -9.81 6.51 -2.65
C TYR A 159 -10.95 6.88 -3.61
N TRP A 160 -12.20 6.52 -3.29
CA TRP A 160 -13.38 6.75 -4.11
C TRP A 160 -14.54 7.27 -3.24
N ASP A 161 -14.74 8.59 -3.24
CA ASP A 161 -15.83 9.27 -2.53
C ASP A 161 -17.24 8.80 -2.99
N GLU A 162 -17.34 8.20 -4.20
CA GLU A 162 -18.58 7.66 -4.78
C GLU A 162 -18.67 6.11 -4.74
N SER A 163 -17.93 5.45 -3.86
CA SER A 163 -17.98 3.99 -3.77
C SER A 163 -19.40 3.50 -3.44
N PRO A 164 -19.93 2.42 -4.07
CA PRO A 164 -21.20 1.80 -3.66
C PRO A 164 -21.19 1.27 -2.22
N TYR A 165 -20.02 1.28 -1.57
CA TYR A 165 -19.86 0.96 -0.16
C TYR A 165 -19.91 2.21 0.76
N ALA A 166 -20.09 3.42 0.25
CA ALA A 166 -20.10 4.65 1.06
C ALA A 166 -21.40 4.83 1.88
N GLU A 167 -22.55 4.33 1.40
CA GLU A 167 -23.88 4.63 1.98
C GLU A 167 -24.30 3.79 3.21
N SER A 168 -23.40 3.04 3.86
CA SER A 168 -23.75 2.23 5.04
C SER A 168 -22.91 2.50 6.28
N LEU A 169 -22.59 3.77 6.55
CA LEU A 169 -22.05 4.22 7.83
C LEU A 169 -23.17 4.64 8.79
#